data_AF-A0A942QVJ7-F1
#
_entry.id   AF-A0A942QVJ7-F1
#
_cell.length_a   1.000
_cell.length_b   1.000
_cell.length_c   1.000
_cell.angle_alpha   90.00
_cell.angle_beta   90.00
_cell.angle_gamma   90.00
#
_symmetry.space_group_name_H-M   'P 1'
#
loop_
_entity.id
_entity.type
_entity.pdbx_description
1 polymer ?
#
loop_
_entity_poly.entity_id
_entity_poly.type
_entity_poly.pdbx_seq_one_letter_code
_entity_poly.pdbx_strand_id
1 'polypeptide(L)'
;MTWEEEVPLNTGEVIWVKRTVTYKLQGDSGNPLDIAYRPDWTEMLEFTWQGKKYWYTGDAALMLLAISPKSLQPVLVAKASSKQWSRQNDYQCTTPFYVQFVPTEDGRNWSWPPNIEPWLFGLPYNIMQRTPGLQEGKSKYLASQRLERDRVLTHQSPSLARVESDYSFNQCKK
;
A
#
# COMPACT_ATOMS: atom_id res chain seq x y z
N MET A 1 6.45 -6.53 -14.26
CA MET A 1 7.14 -5.23 -14.23
C MET A 1 7.72 -5.00 -12.85
N THR A 2 8.92 -4.45 -12.77
CA THR A 2 9.60 -4.12 -11.52
C THR A 2 10.14 -2.69 -11.58
N TRP A 3 10.02 -1.95 -10.49
CA TRP A 3 10.60 -0.61 -10.33
C TRP A 3 11.05 -0.39 -8.89
N GLU A 4 11.86 0.64 -8.67
CA GLU A 4 12.21 1.14 -7.34
C GLU A 4 11.63 2.54 -7.13
N GLU A 5 11.25 2.83 -5.91
CA GLU A 5 10.78 4.15 -5.50
C GLU A 5 11.48 4.63 -4.23
N GLU A 6 11.79 5.91 -4.21
CA GLU A 6 12.35 6.61 -3.06
C GLU A 6 11.23 6.91 -2.05
N VAL A 7 11.39 6.37 -0.84
CA VAL A 7 10.39 6.42 0.22
C VAL A 7 10.97 7.16 1.43
N PRO A 8 10.55 8.41 1.68
CA PRO A 8 10.86 9.12 2.92
C PRO A 8 10.06 8.53 4.07
N LEU A 9 10.74 8.15 5.14
CA LEU A 9 10.16 7.55 6.35
C LEU A 9 9.83 8.63 7.38
N ASN A 10 8.95 8.28 8.33
CA ASN A 10 8.61 9.12 9.49
C ASN A 10 9.80 9.38 10.43
N THR A 11 10.91 8.66 10.28
CA THR A 11 12.16 8.87 11.02
C THR A 11 13.01 10.01 10.44
N GLY A 12 12.66 10.53 9.26
CA GLY A 12 13.48 11.49 8.50
C GLY A 12 14.49 10.83 7.55
N GLU A 13 14.67 9.51 7.65
CA GLU A 13 15.49 8.75 6.71
C GLU A 13 14.75 8.52 5.38
N VAL A 14 15.52 8.25 4.33
CA VAL A 14 15.00 7.93 2.99
C VAL A 14 15.56 6.59 2.57
N ILE A 15 14.69 5.69 2.13
CA ILE A 15 15.08 4.37 1.64
C ILE A 15 14.59 4.15 0.22
N TRP A 16 15.19 3.17 -0.46
CA TRP A 16 14.68 2.65 -1.72
C TRP A 16 13.84 1.41 -1.49
N VAL A 17 12.64 1.41 -2.06
CA VAL A 17 11.72 0.29 -2.01
C VAL A 17 11.55 -0.25 -3.41
N LYS A 18 11.75 -1.55 -3.59
CA LYS A 18 11.54 -2.24 -4.85
C LYS A 18 10.14 -2.83 -4.90
N ARG A 19 9.41 -2.58 -5.98
CA ARG A 19 8.08 -3.15 -6.22
C ARG A 19 8.04 -3.98 -7.48
N THR A 20 7.26 -5.04 -7.42
CA THR A 20 7.03 -5.93 -8.56
C THR A 20 5.54 -6.21 -8.68
N VAL A 21 5.04 -6.06 -9.91
CA VAL A 21 3.66 -6.36 -10.31
C VAL A 21 3.69 -7.25 -11.54
N THR A 22 2.86 -8.29 -11.53
CA THR A 22 2.62 -9.12 -12.71
C THR A 22 1.51 -8.48 -13.55
N TYR A 23 1.66 -8.45 -14.87
CA TYR A 23 0.61 -7.99 -15.77
C TYR A 23 -0.02 -9.19 -16.47
N LYS A 24 -1.34 -9.21 -16.55
CA LYS A 24 -2.11 -10.28 -17.21
C LYS A 24 -3.11 -9.65 -18.18
N LEU A 25 -3.43 -10.39 -19.24
CA LEU A 25 -4.46 -10.01 -20.18
C LEU A 25 -5.83 -10.22 -19.51
N GLN A 26 -6.58 -9.14 -19.28
CA GLN A 26 -7.88 -9.21 -18.61
C GLN A 26 -8.83 -8.11 -19.12
N GLY A 27 -10.13 -8.42 -19.10
CA GLY A 27 -11.20 -7.46 -19.39
C GLY A 27 -11.31 -6.39 -18.30
N ASP A 28 -11.92 -5.24 -18.61
CA ASP A 28 -12.18 -4.21 -17.61
C ASP A 28 -13.38 -4.55 -16.72
N SER A 29 -13.42 -3.94 -15.53
CA SER A 29 -14.55 -4.11 -14.62
C SER A 29 -15.83 -3.58 -15.26
N GLY A 30 -16.79 -4.46 -15.54
CA GLY A 30 -18.06 -4.12 -16.17
C GLY A 30 -18.07 -4.20 -17.71
N ASN A 31 -16.92 -4.40 -18.36
CA ASN A 31 -16.86 -4.67 -19.79
C ASN A 31 -15.81 -5.75 -20.13
N PRO A 32 -16.22 -7.03 -20.22
CA PRO A 32 -15.30 -8.13 -20.50
C PRO A 32 -14.69 -8.09 -21.91
N LEU A 33 -15.22 -7.24 -22.82
CA LEU A 33 -14.70 -7.06 -24.17
C LEU A 33 -13.58 -6.00 -24.25
N ASP A 34 -13.40 -5.17 -23.21
CA ASP A 34 -12.27 -4.25 -23.10
C ASP A 34 -11.03 -4.97 -22.56
N ILE A 35 -10.42 -5.77 -23.42
CA ILE A 35 -9.29 -6.63 -23.10
C ILE A 35 -7.99 -5.84 -23.20
N ALA A 36 -7.27 -5.71 -22.09
CA ALA A 36 -5.95 -5.08 -22.04
C ALA A 36 -5.02 -5.82 -21.07
N TYR A 37 -3.70 -5.60 -21.22
CA TYR A 37 -2.76 -5.99 -20.18
C TYR A 37 -2.90 -5.05 -18.98
N ARG A 38 -3.42 -5.59 -17.88
CA ARG A 38 -3.65 -4.84 -16.64
C ARG A 38 -2.86 -5.48 -15.50
N PRO A 39 -2.52 -4.71 -14.46
CA PRO A 39 -1.79 -5.25 -13.32
C PRO A 39 -2.66 -6.28 -12.59
N ASP A 40 -2.04 -7.38 -12.20
CA ASP A 40 -2.60 -8.34 -11.26
C ASP A 40 -2.83 -7.65 -9.90
N TRP A 41 -3.74 -8.19 -9.10
CA TRP A 41 -4.07 -7.58 -7.81
C TRP A 41 -2.94 -7.73 -6.80
N THR A 42 -2.23 -8.87 -6.85
CA THR A 42 -1.10 -9.18 -5.98
C THR A 42 0.15 -8.42 -6.41
N GLU A 43 0.77 -7.75 -5.45
CA GLU A 43 1.99 -6.99 -5.62
C GLU A 43 3.04 -7.46 -4.61
N MET A 44 4.31 -7.36 -5.01
CA MET A 44 5.45 -7.61 -4.13
C MET A 44 6.17 -6.31 -3.81
N LEU A 45 6.57 -6.14 -2.56
CA LEU A 45 7.34 -5.00 -2.07
C LEU A 45 8.53 -5.51 -1.26
N GLU A 46 9.73 -5.05 -1.62
CA GLU A 46 11.02 -5.46 -1.03
C GLU A 46 11.82 -4.22 -0.61
N PHE A 47 12.36 -4.23 0.60
CA PHE A 47 13.22 -3.15 1.10
C PHE A 47 14.13 -3.63 2.24
N THR A 48 15.09 -2.79 2.63
CA THR A 48 15.99 -3.05 3.77
C THR A 48 15.83 -1.97 4.82
N TRP A 49 15.71 -2.36 6.08
CA TRP A 49 15.69 -1.46 7.23
C TRP A 49 16.61 -2.02 8.32
N GLN A 50 17.54 -1.18 8.82
CA GLN A 50 18.55 -1.56 9.82
C GLN A 50 19.31 -2.85 9.47
N GLY A 51 19.71 -2.99 8.21
CA GLY A 51 20.45 -4.16 7.71
C GLY A 51 19.60 -5.43 7.52
N LYS A 52 18.32 -5.43 7.92
CA LYS A 52 17.38 -6.53 7.71
C LYS A 52 16.52 -6.29 6.48
N LYS A 53 16.36 -7.32 5.67
CA LYS A 53 15.49 -7.31 4.48
C LYS A 53 14.05 -7.67 4.85
N TYR A 54 13.12 -7.01 4.19
CA TYR A 54 11.69 -7.19 4.35
C TYR A 54 11.04 -7.44 3.00
N TRP A 55 10.08 -8.36 2.97
CA TRP A 55 9.33 -8.74 1.77
C TRP A 55 7.86 -8.82 2.12
N TYR A 56 7.05 -8.03 1.44
CA TYR A 56 5.59 -8.13 1.48
C TYR A 56 5.11 -8.69 0.14
N THR A 57 4.15 -9.61 0.18
CA THR A 57 3.40 -10.07 -1.00
C THR A 57 1.92 -10.11 -0.63
N GLY A 58 1.10 -9.38 -1.37
CA GLY A 58 -0.33 -9.34 -1.10
C GLY A 58 -1.09 -8.43 -2.05
N ASP A 59 -2.40 -8.43 -1.91
CA ASP A 59 -3.35 -7.70 -2.74
C ASP A 59 -3.70 -6.31 -2.21
N ALA A 60 -3.30 -5.98 -0.96
CA ALA A 60 -3.56 -4.67 -0.39
C ALA A 60 -2.90 -3.54 -1.20
N ALA A 61 -3.65 -2.47 -1.45
CA ALA A 61 -3.12 -1.25 -2.06
C ALA A 61 -2.34 -0.42 -1.03
N LEU A 62 -1.07 -0.79 -0.81
CA LEU A 62 -0.19 -0.14 0.16
C LEU A 62 0.00 1.35 -0.15
N MET A 63 -0.07 2.18 0.89
CA MET A 63 0.07 3.64 0.78
C MET A 63 1.14 4.25 1.66
N LEU A 64 1.46 3.59 2.77
CA LEU A 64 2.45 4.10 3.72
C LEU A 64 3.35 2.95 4.17
N LEU A 65 4.65 3.25 4.21
CA LEU A 65 5.67 2.52 4.94
C LEU A 65 6.23 3.45 6.03
N ALA A 66 6.05 3.07 7.28
CA ALA A 66 6.53 3.83 8.44
C ALA A 66 7.34 2.91 9.37
N ILE A 67 8.07 3.49 10.31
CA ILE A 67 8.79 2.78 11.36
C ILE A 67 8.08 3.04 12.68
N SER A 68 7.68 1.97 13.37
CA SER A 68 7.05 2.07 14.68
C SER A 68 8.02 2.71 15.67
N PRO A 69 7.64 3.79 16.38
CA PRO A 69 8.48 4.40 17.40
C PRO A 69 8.67 3.48 18.61
N LYS A 70 7.80 2.48 18.79
CA LYS A 70 7.83 1.55 19.92
C LYS A 70 8.71 0.33 19.64
N SER A 71 8.49 -0.35 18.53
CA SER A 71 9.21 -1.59 18.20
C SER A 71 10.40 -1.38 17.27
N LEU A 72 10.54 -0.19 16.68
CA LEU A 72 11.52 0.14 15.62
C LEU A 72 11.38 -0.74 14.37
N GLN A 73 10.25 -1.42 14.23
CA GLN A 73 9.95 -2.27 13.08
C GLN A 73 9.22 -1.49 11.98
N PRO A 74 9.41 -1.87 10.71
CA PRO A 74 8.59 -1.39 9.62
C PRO A 74 7.11 -1.72 9.83
N VAL A 75 6.25 -0.82 9.39
CA VAL A 75 4.80 -0.95 9.40
C VAL A 75 4.30 -0.50 8.04
N LEU A 76 3.49 -1.34 7.39
CA LEU A 76 2.81 -0.97 6.15
C LEU A 76 1.36 -0.62 6.45
N VAL A 77 0.80 0.34 5.72
CA VAL A 77 -0.62 0.70 5.82
C VAL A 77 -1.25 0.72 4.42
N ALA A 78 -2.48 0.22 4.34
CA ALA A 78 -3.32 0.28 3.14
C ALA A 78 -4.73 0.73 3.51
N LYS A 79 -5.48 1.23 2.53
CA LYS A 79 -6.93 1.44 2.67
C LYS A 79 -7.67 0.12 2.45
N ALA A 80 -8.48 -0.31 3.42
CA ALA A 80 -9.10 -1.64 3.40
C ALA A 80 -10.21 -1.81 2.35
N SER A 81 -10.78 -0.70 1.86
CA SER A 81 -11.78 -0.72 0.80
C SER A 81 -11.16 -0.84 -0.60
N SER A 82 -9.86 -0.57 -0.74
CA SER A 82 -9.18 -0.65 -2.03
C SER A 82 -9.11 -2.09 -2.50
N LYS A 83 -9.26 -2.32 -3.81
CA LYS A 83 -9.23 -3.66 -4.44
C LYS A 83 -10.18 -4.68 -3.80
N GLN A 84 -11.25 -4.24 -3.13
CA GLN A 84 -12.14 -5.12 -2.35
C GLN A 84 -11.41 -5.96 -1.29
N TRP A 85 -10.27 -5.47 -0.79
CA TRP A 85 -9.38 -6.20 0.11
C TRP A 85 -10.10 -6.77 1.34
N SER A 86 -10.91 -5.94 2.01
CA SER A 86 -11.70 -6.35 3.18
C SER A 86 -12.69 -7.49 2.90
N ARG A 87 -13.30 -7.51 1.71
CA ARG A 87 -14.22 -8.58 1.29
C ARG A 87 -13.47 -9.89 1.04
N GLN A 88 -12.27 -9.82 0.47
CA GLN A 88 -11.45 -11.00 0.15
C GLN A 88 -10.76 -11.61 1.37
N ASN A 89 -10.55 -10.80 2.40
CA ASN A 89 -9.90 -11.21 3.65
C ASN A 89 -10.91 -11.37 4.80
N ASP A 90 -12.17 -11.70 4.45
CA ASP A 90 -13.26 -12.09 5.37
C ASP A 90 -13.48 -11.17 6.59
N TYR A 91 -13.38 -9.87 6.39
CA TYR A 91 -13.72 -8.91 7.45
C TYR A 91 -15.25 -8.83 7.64
N GLN A 92 -15.79 -9.70 8.50
CA GLN A 92 -17.25 -9.90 8.64
C GLN A 92 -17.98 -8.84 9.48
N CYS A 93 -17.33 -8.17 10.43
CA CYS A 93 -18.03 -7.34 11.43
C CYS A 93 -17.61 -5.87 11.48
N THR A 94 -16.36 -5.55 11.14
CA THR A 94 -15.86 -4.17 11.24
C THR A 94 -14.80 -3.96 10.19
N THR A 95 -15.11 -3.32 9.07
CA THR A 95 -14.06 -2.98 8.11
C THR A 95 -13.30 -1.76 8.66
N PRO A 96 -12.06 -1.91 9.17
CA PRO A 96 -11.28 -0.74 9.50
C PRO A 96 -11.02 0.01 8.19
N PHE A 97 -11.10 1.33 8.18
CA PHE A 97 -10.91 2.04 6.91
C PHE A 97 -9.47 1.95 6.41
N TYR A 98 -8.52 1.89 7.36
CA TYR A 98 -7.12 1.58 7.13
C TYR A 98 -6.73 0.29 7.83
N VAL A 99 -5.88 -0.50 7.19
CA VAL A 99 -5.28 -1.71 7.78
C VAL A 99 -3.80 -1.51 7.95
N GLN A 100 -3.31 -1.96 9.10
CA GLN A 100 -1.90 -1.99 9.44
C GLN A 100 -1.35 -3.39 9.19
N PHE A 101 -0.15 -3.49 8.63
CA PHE A 101 0.60 -4.72 8.53
C PHE A 101 1.91 -4.59 9.29
N VAL A 102 2.15 -5.54 10.18
CA VAL A 102 3.34 -5.66 11.03
C VAL A 102 4.09 -6.94 10.62
N PRO A 103 5.40 -6.87 10.36
CA PRO A 103 6.16 -8.01 9.92
C PRO A 103 6.41 -8.97 11.08
N THR A 104 6.53 -10.25 10.76
CA THR A 104 7.10 -11.25 11.67
C THR A 104 8.61 -11.05 11.84
N GLU A 105 9.21 -11.77 12.79
CA GLU A 105 10.64 -11.67 13.09
C GLU A 105 11.56 -12.00 11.90
N ASP A 106 11.08 -12.73 10.90
CA ASP A 106 11.82 -13.02 9.66
C ASP A 106 11.70 -11.92 8.59
N GLY A 107 10.79 -10.96 8.77
CA GLY A 107 10.51 -9.88 7.81
C GLY A 107 9.79 -10.31 6.54
N ARG A 108 9.28 -11.55 6.47
CA ARG A 108 8.65 -12.13 5.27
C ARG A 108 7.15 -12.29 5.37
N ASN A 109 6.66 -12.65 6.55
CA ASN A 109 5.24 -12.72 6.79
C ASN A 109 4.76 -11.43 7.44
N TRP A 110 3.53 -11.04 7.11
CA TRP A 110 2.93 -9.81 7.59
C TRP A 110 1.59 -10.14 8.22
N SER A 111 1.45 -9.76 9.48
CA SER A 111 0.20 -9.90 10.23
C SER A 111 -0.46 -8.54 10.35
N TRP A 112 -1.77 -8.50 10.49
CA TRP A 112 -2.49 -7.27 10.79
C TRP A 112 -3.04 -7.34 12.21
N PRO A 113 -2.72 -6.37 13.09
CA PRO A 113 -3.34 -6.29 14.40
C PRO A 113 -4.83 -5.90 14.27
N PRO A 114 -5.65 -6.18 15.30
CA PRO A 114 -7.07 -5.81 15.30
C PRO A 114 -7.33 -4.31 15.17
N ASN A 115 -6.38 -3.48 15.63
CA ASN A 115 -6.49 -2.03 15.60
C ASN A 115 -5.21 -1.43 15.00
N ILE A 116 -5.39 -0.39 14.18
CA ILE A 116 -4.30 0.45 13.73
C ILE A 116 -3.74 1.26 14.90
N GLU A 117 -2.42 1.41 14.96
CA GLU A 117 -1.78 2.19 16.02
C GLU A 117 -2.04 3.70 15.83
N PRO A 118 -2.43 4.45 16.89
CA PRO A 118 -2.79 5.86 16.75
C PRO A 118 -1.71 6.79 16.20
N TRP A 119 -0.43 6.43 16.36
CA TRP A 119 0.69 7.25 15.88
C TRP A 119 0.79 7.27 14.35
N LEU A 120 0.12 6.36 13.65
CA LEU A 120 0.04 6.35 12.19
C LEU A 120 -0.89 7.43 11.65
N PHE A 121 -1.83 7.93 12.47
CA PHE A 121 -2.78 8.96 12.05
C PHE A 121 -2.07 10.28 11.75
N GLY A 122 -2.49 10.91 10.66
CA GLY A 122 -1.91 12.14 10.12
C GLY A 122 -0.68 11.92 9.24
N LEU A 123 -0.09 10.72 9.22
CA LEU A 123 1.08 10.46 8.36
C LEU A 123 0.70 10.50 6.88
N PRO A 124 1.48 11.20 6.04
CA PRO A 124 1.23 11.27 4.61
C PRO A 124 1.63 9.95 3.93
N TYR A 125 0.96 9.63 2.83
CA TYR A 125 1.36 8.51 1.98
C TYR A 125 2.79 8.71 1.43
N ASN A 126 3.55 7.62 1.36
CA ASN A 126 4.92 7.63 0.84
C ASN A 126 5.23 6.50 -0.14
N ILE A 127 4.25 5.66 -0.46
CA ILE A 127 4.32 4.59 -1.47
C ILE A 127 3.47 4.99 -2.68
N MET A 128 3.92 4.67 -3.89
CA MET A 128 3.23 5.00 -5.13
C MET A 128 1.85 4.34 -5.18
N GLN A 129 0.81 5.12 -5.39
CA GLN A 129 -0.56 4.60 -5.46
C GLN A 129 -0.89 4.10 -6.86
N ARG A 130 -0.40 4.79 -7.90
CA ARG A 130 -0.67 4.47 -9.29
C ARG A 130 0.49 3.72 -9.93
N THR A 131 0.36 2.39 -9.96
CA THR A 131 1.30 1.49 -10.64
C THR A 131 1.64 1.97 -12.06
N PRO A 132 2.94 2.01 -12.44
CA PRO A 132 3.32 2.39 -13.79
C PRO A 132 2.85 1.38 -14.83
N GLY A 133 2.33 1.86 -15.96
CA GLY A 133 1.95 1.00 -17.09
C GLY A 133 3.17 0.37 -17.77
N LEU A 134 2.97 -0.75 -18.46
CA LEU A 134 4.05 -1.53 -19.10
C LEU A 134 4.94 -0.69 -20.05
N GLN A 135 4.37 0.28 -20.76
CA GLN A 135 5.07 1.09 -21.76
C GLN A 135 5.64 2.41 -21.19
N GLU A 136 5.16 2.85 -20.03
CA GLU A 136 5.50 4.15 -19.41
C GLU A 136 6.45 4.01 -18.22
N GLY A 137 6.76 2.77 -17.86
CA GLY A 137 7.43 2.41 -16.64
C GLY A 137 8.91 2.80 -16.60
N LYS A 138 9.27 3.79 -15.78
CA LYS A 138 10.66 3.98 -15.35
C LYS A 138 11.08 2.87 -14.39
N SER A 139 12.38 2.55 -14.38
CA SER A 139 12.95 1.61 -13.41
C SER A 139 13.12 2.20 -12.01
N LYS A 140 13.21 3.53 -11.89
CA LYS A 140 13.36 4.25 -10.62
C LYS A 140 12.51 5.52 -10.59
N TYR A 141 11.94 5.81 -9.42
CA TYR A 141 11.17 7.02 -9.16
C TYR A 141 11.66 7.72 -7.89
N LEU A 142 11.92 9.03 -8.01
CA LEU A 142 12.13 9.89 -6.85
C LEU A 142 10.80 10.18 -6.14
N ALA A 143 10.87 10.62 -4.88
CA ALA A 143 9.68 10.94 -4.10
C ALA A 143 8.80 11.99 -4.81
N SER A 144 9.40 13.01 -5.42
CA SER A 144 8.68 14.06 -6.17
C SER A 144 7.97 13.53 -7.42
N GLN A 145 8.58 12.59 -8.14
CA GLN A 145 8.00 11.99 -9.34
C GLN A 145 6.81 11.10 -9.01
N ARG A 146 6.90 10.36 -7.89
CA ARG A 146 5.79 9.60 -7.33
C ARG A 146 4.62 10.51 -6.96
N LEU A 147 4.88 11.59 -6.23
CA LEU A 147 3.85 12.55 -5.81
C LEU A 147 3.12 13.14 -7.02
N GLU A 148 3.85 13.55 -8.07
CA GLU A 148 3.23 14.09 -9.29
C GLU A 148 2.37 13.06 -10.01
N ARG A 149 2.83 11.80 -10.08
CA ARG A 149 2.06 10.71 -10.69
C ARG A 149 0.75 10.42 -9.94
N ASP A 150 0.80 10.46 -8.62
CA ASP A 150 -0.34 10.17 -7.76
C ASP A 150 -1.27 11.37 -7.54
N ARG A 151 -0.86 12.58 -7.96
CA ARG A 151 -1.56 13.85 -7.71
C ARG A 151 -3.03 13.83 -8.10
N VAL A 152 -3.35 13.31 -9.28
CA VAL A 152 -4.74 13.23 -9.75
C VAL A 152 -5.57 12.31 -8.86
N LEU A 153 -5.00 11.16 -8.49
CA LEU A 153 -5.68 10.17 -7.67
C LEU A 153 -5.90 10.69 -6.24
N THR A 154 -4.90 11.32 -5.63
CA THR A 154 -5.02 11.88 -4.28
C THR A 154 -5.95 13.09 -4.24
N HIS A 155 -6.06 13.85 -5.34
CA HIS A 155 -7.07 14.90 -5.46
C HIS A 155 -8.49 14.34 -5.55
N GLN A 156 -8.69 13.28 -6.35
CA GLN A 156 -10.00 12.62 -6.49
C GLN A 156 -10.40 11.79 -5.26
N SER A 157 -9.42 11.30 -4.50
CA SER A 157 -9.63 10.48 -3.31
C SER A 157 -8.69 10.91 -2.19
N PRO A 158 -9.01 12.01 -1.47
CA PRO A 158 -8.16 12.58 -0.41
C PRO A 158 -7.75 11.60 0.69
N SER A 159 -8.59 10.61 0.98
CA SER A 159 -8.29 9.53 1.93
C SER A 159 -7.04 8.69 1.58
N LEU A 160 -6.55 8.78 0.34
CA LEU A 160 -5.31 8.12 -0.12
C LEU A 160 -4.07 9.00 0.10
N ALA A 161 -4.24 10.27 0.51
CA ALA A 161 -3.13 11.19 0.73
C ALA A 161 -2.55 11.10 2.16
N ARG A 162 -3.31 10.60 3.12
CA ARG A 162 -2.91 10.48 4.53
C ARG A 162 -3.74 9.43 5.24
N VAL A 163 -3.24 8.95 6.38
CA VAL A 163 -4.00 8.07 7.27
C VAL A 163 -4.86 8.95 8.19
N GLU A 164 -6.17 8.92 8.02
CA GLU A 164 -7.12 9.75 8.76
C GLU A 164 -7.62 9.03 10.03
N SER A 165 -7.82 9.77 11.13
CA SER A 165 -8.15 9.22 12.46
C SER A 165 -9.65 8.93 12.66
N ASP A 166 -10.50 9.50 11.82
CA ASP A 166 -11.96 9.53 11.94
C ASP A 166 -12.66 8.36 11.24
N TYR A 167 -11.93 7.51 10.53
CA TYR A 167 -12.53 6.41 9.77
C TYR A 167 -12.38 5.04 10.45
N SER A 168 -13.24 4.76 11.42
CA SER A 168 -13.62 3.38 11.74
C SER A 168 -15.01 3.13 11.14
N PHE A 169 -15.08 2.39 10.03
CA PHE A 169 -16.37 1.99 9.46
C PHE A 169 -16.94 0.84 10.33
N ASN A 170 -17.63 1.21 11.41
CA ASN A 170 -18.50 0.29 12.16
C ASN A 170 -19.77 0.03 11.33
N GLN A 171 -19.69 -0.85 10.33
CA GLN A 171 -20.87 -1.37 9.64
C GLN A 171 -21.28 -2.73 10.22
N CYS A 172 -21.69 -2.72 11.49
CA CYS A 172 -22.60 -3.73 11.99
C CYS A 172 -24.03 -3.26 11.72
N LYS A 173 -24.65 -3.72 10.63
CA LYS A 173 -26.11 -3.90 10.65
C LYS A 173 -26.37 -5.37 10.99
N LYS A 174 -26.96 -5.59 12.16
CA LYS A 174 -27.63 -6.85 12.50
C LYS A 174 -28.80 -7.07 11.54
#